data_AF-A0ABD4Q5C0-F1
#
_entry.id   AF-A0ABD4Q5C0-F1
#
_cell.length_a   1.000
_cell.length_b   1.000
_cell.length_c   1.000
_cell.angle_alpha   90.00
_cell.angle_beta   90.00
_cell.angle_gamma   90.00
#
_symmetry.space_group_name_H-M   'P 1'
#
loop_
_entity.id
_entity.type
_entity.pdbx_description
1 polymer ?
#
loop_
_entity_poly.entity_id
_entity_poly.type
_entity_poly.pdbx_seq_one_letter_code
_entity_poly.pdbx_strand_id
1 'polypeptide(L)' 'PRLVKSLKSALLTLPNVTLREHCQVSGFVHENGRVTGVHTADGVLKADEVVLSAGAWSGDLLRTLGLELPVEPVKGQMI' A
#
# COMPACT_ATOMS: atom_id res chain seq x y z
N PRO A 1 6.14 8.24 15.94
CA PRO A 1 5.77 7.42 17.13
C PRO A 1 6.83 6.34 17.42
N ARG A 2 7.10 6.03 18.70
CA ARG A 2 8.15 5.04 19.09
C ARG A 2 7.88 3.63 18.53
N LEU A 3 6.60 3.24 18.47
CA LEU A 3 6.19 1.93 17.94
C LEU A 3 6.59 1.73 16.47
N VAL A 4 6.23 2.67 15.59
CA VAL A 4 6.53 2.58 14.15
C VAL A 4 8.04 2.59 13.89
N LYS A 5 8.81 3.39 14.64
CA LYS A 5 10.27 3.40 14.53
C LYS A 5 10.88 2.04 14.89
N SER A 6 10.38 1.42 15.96
CA SER A 6 10.85 0.10 16.40
C SER A 6 10.49 -0.99 15.38
N LEU A 7 9.26 -0.97 14.86
CA LEU A 7 8.83 -1.89 13.80
C LEU A 7 9.70 -1.75 12.55
N LYS A 8 9.94 -0.52 12.07
CA LYS A 8 10.81 -0.27 10.92
C LYS A 8 12.22 -0.86 11.15
N SER A 9 12.80 -0.63 12.32
CA SER A 9 14.12 -1.18 12.66
C SER A 9 14.14 -2.70 12.63
N ALA A 10 13.08 -3.36 13.12
CA ALA A 10 12.96 -4.81 13.09
C ALA A 10 12.78 -5.35 11.66
N LEU A 11 11.96 -4.70 10.82
CA LEU A 11 11.76 -5.13 9.43
C LEU A 11 13.06 -5.05 8.61
N LEU A 12 13.91 -4.07 8.89
CA LEU A 12 15.20 -3.92 8.20
C LEU A 12 16.23 -5.01 8.53
N THR A 13 16.04 -5.78 9.62
CA THR A 13 16.93 -6.89 9.97
C THR A 13 16.44 -8.24 9.45
N LEU A 14 15.23 -8.30 8.88
CA LEU A 14 14.65 -9.53 8.34
C LEU A 14 15.12 -9.75 6.89
N PRO A 15 15.74 -10.91 6.57
CA PRO A 15 16.33 -11.15 5.25
C PRO A 15 15.30 -11.32 4.13
N ASN A 16 14.05 -11.65 4.49
CA ASN A 16 12.95 -11.89 3.56
C ASN A 16 11.96 -10.72 3.45
N VAL A 17 12.30 -9.57 4.04
CA VAL A 17 11.47 -8.36 3.96
C VAL A 17 12.22 -7.29 3.19
N THR A 18 11.56 -6.69 2.22
CA THR A 18 12.07 -5.50 1.53
C THR A 18 11.16 -4.33 1.85
N LEU A 19 11.70 -3.31 2.51
CA LEU A 19 10.99 -2.05 2.75
C LEU A 19 11.35 -1.05 1.65
N ARG A 20 10.36 -0.61 0.87
CA ARG A 20 10.52 0.44 -0.15
C ARG A 20 9.76 1.69 0.28
N GLU A 21 10.49 2.72 0.69
CA GLU A 21 9.94 4.04 0.97
C GLU A 21 10.02 4.92 -0.28
N HIS A 22 9.26 6.02 -0.29
CA HIS A 22 9.18 6.94 -1.44
C HIS A 22 8.74 6.27 -2.76
N CYS A 23 8.14 5.08 -2.67
CA CYS A 23 7.66 4.30 -3.80
C CYS A 23 6.13 4.36 -3.81
N GLN A 24 5.57 5.41 -4.41
CA GLN A 24 4.12 5.57 -4.48
C GLN A 24 3.51 4.51 -5.40
N VAL A 25 2.50 3.81 -4.90
CA VAL A 25 1.63 2.95 -5.71
C VAL A 25 0.54 3.81 -6.35
N SER A 26 0.34 3.69 -7.66
CA SER A 26 -0.69 4.42 -8.43
C SER A 26 -1.87 3.55 -8.86
N GLY A 27 -1.75 2.22 -8.74
CA GLY A 27 -2.80 1.29 -9.11
C GLY A 27 -2.32 -0.16 -9.10
N PHE A 28 -3.13 -1.05 -9.65
CA PHE A 28 -2.90 -2.50 -9.62
C PHE A 28 -2.69 -3.05 -11.02
N VAL A 29 -1.83 -4.06 -11.13
CA VAL A 29 -1.77 -4.93 -12.31
C VAL A 29 -2.76 -6.06 -12.07
N HIS A 30 -3.66 -6.30 -13.01
CA HIS A 30 -4.60 -7.41 -12.90
C HIS A 30 -4.80 -8.11 -14.25
N GLU A 31 -4.92 -9.42 -14.19
CA GLU A 31 -5.06 -10.31 -15.35
C GLU A 31 -6.13 -11.35 -15.02
N ASN A 32 -7.10 -11.57 -15.91
CA ASN A 32 -8.18 -12.55 -15.73
C ASN A 32 -8.94 -12.42 -14.38
N GLY A 33 -9.15 -11.19 -13.91
CA GLY A 33 -9.84 -10.91 -12.65
C GLY A 33 -9.00 -11.09 -11.38
N ARG A 34 -7.70 -11.38 -11.49
CA ARG A 34 -6.78 -11.50 -10.34
C ARG A 34 -5.74 -10.38 -10.37
N VAL A 35 -5.50 -9.76 -9.22
CA VAL A 35 -4.37 -8.83 -9.03
C VAL A 35 -3.06 -9.62 -9.05
N THR A 36 -2.11 -9.20 -9.87
CA THR A 36 -0.78 -9.84 -10.04
C THR A 36 0.38 -8.89 -9.73
N GLY A 37 0.08 -7.71 -9.20
CA GLY A 37 1.09 -6.72 -8.83
C GLY A 37 0.52 -5.31 -8.67
N VAL A 38 1.43 -4.35 -8.57
CA VAL A 38 1.11 -2.92 -8.45
C VAL A 38 1.95 -2.08 -9.39
N HIS A 39 1.37 -0.98 -9.85
CA HIS A 39 2.08 0.08 -10.57
C HIS A 39 2.72 1.03 -9.56
N THR A 40 4.02 1.28 -9.70
CA THR A 40 4.75 2.30 -8.92
C THR A 40 5.46 3.28 -9.84
N ALA A 41 5.97 4.38 -9.28
CA ALA A 41 6.79 5.36 -10.01
C ALA A 41 8.06 4.74 -10.63
N ASP A 42 8.56 3.65 -10.05
CA ASP A 42 9.78 2.96 -10.49
C ASP A 42 9.48 1.76 -11.42
N GLY A 43 8.22 1.59 -11.83
CA GLY A 43 7.75 0.51 -12.69
C GLY A 43 6.79 -0.45 -11.99
N VAL A 44 6.62 -1.65 -12.56
CA VAL A 44 5.71 -2.66 -12.03
C VAL A 44 6.40 -3.51 -10.97
N LEU A 45 5.75 -3.67 -9.82
CA LEU A 45 6.10 -4.68 -8.82
C LEU A 45 5.12 -5.84 -8.93
N LYS A 46 5.59 -7.00 -9.40
CA LYS A 46 4.80 -8.23 -9.46
C LYS A 46 4.70 -8.86 -8.07
N ALA A 47 3.53 -9.40 -7.75
CA ALA A 47 3.26 -10.09 -6.50
C ALA A 47 2.16 -11.13 -6.72
N ASP A 48 2.27 -12.27 -6.05
CA ASP A 48 1.20 -13.26 -6.07
C ASP A 48 -0.03 -12.74 -5.33
N GLU A 49 0.16 -12.08 -4.19
CA GLU A 49 -0.91 -11.52 -3.36
C GLU A 49 -0.59 -10.07 -2.98
N VAL A 50 -1.63 -9.24 -2.89
CA VAL A 50 -1.52 -7.82 -2.52
C VAL A 50 -2.47 -7.53 -1.36
N VAL A 51 -1.92 -7.01 -0.27
CA VAL A 51 -2.70 -6.53 0.88
C VAL A 51 -2.72 -5.01 0.87
N LEU A 52 -3.91 -4.41 0.77
CA LEU A 52 -4.07 -2.96 0.80
C LEU A 52 -4.11 -2.47 2.26
N SER A 53 -3.05 -1.76 2.67
CA SER A 53 -2.96 -1.13 4.00
C SER A 53 -2.69 0.37 3.88
N ALA A 54 -3.30 1.04 2.89
CA ALA A 54 -3.04 2.44 2.56
C ALA A 54 -3.82 3.45 3.42
N GLY A 55 -4.50 3.00 4.49
CA GLY A 55 -5.26 3.87 5.38
C GLY A 55 -6.33 4.69 4.63
N ALA A 56 -6.37 6.00 4.87
CA ALA A 56 -7.36 6.91 4.30
C ALA A 56 -7.33 6.99 2.76
N TRP A 57 -6.22 6.61 2.12
CA TRP A 57 -6.08 6.60 0.65
C TRP A 57 -6.54 5.29 0.00
N SER A 58 -7.02 4.32 0.78
CA SER A 58 -7.42 3.01 0.25
C SER A 58 -8.57 3.11 -0.77
N GLY A 59 -9.53 4.01 -0.55
CA GLY A 59 -10.65 4.22 -1.48
C GLY A 59 -10.19 4.71 -2.85
N ASP A 60 -9.23 5.63 -2.90
CA ASP A 60 -8.67 6.16 -4.15
C ASP A 60 -8.01 5.07 -4.99
N LEU A 61 -7.25 4.18 -4.33
CA LEU A 61 -6.62 3.04 -4.99
C LEU A 61 -7.64 2.02 -5.48
N LEU A 62 -8.64 1.66 -4.66
CA LEU A 62 -9.66 0.67 -5.03
C LEU A 62 -10.54 1.12 -6.21
N ARG A 63 -10.76 2.43 -6.37
CA ARG A 63 -11.44 2.98 -7.55
C ARG A 63 -10.75 2.63 -8.86
N THR A 64 -9.43 2.43 -8.88
CA THR A 64 -8.71 1.95 -10.08
C THR A 64 -9.09 0.53 -10.50
N LEU A 65 -9.67 -0.25 -9.58
CA LEU A 65 -10.24 -1.57 -9.83
C LEU A 65 -11.77 -1.53 -10.00
N GLY A 66 -12.39 -0.34 -10.03
CA GLY A 66 -13.84 -0.19 -10.05
C GLY A 66 -14.53 -0.59 -8.76
N LEU A 67 -13.79 -0.66 -7.65
CA LEU A 67 -14.30 -1.00 -6.33
C LEU A 67 -14.53 0.26 -5.49
N GLU A 68 -15.65 0.31 -4.79
CA GLU A 68 -15.96 1.38 -3.85
C GLU A 68 -15.73 0.92 -2.42
N LEU A 69 -14.98 1.72 -1.66
CA LEU A 69 -14.79 1.57 -0.23
C LEU A 69 -15.39 2.80 0.45
N PRO A 70 -16.34 2.66 1.38
CA PRO A 70 -16.96 3.78 2.08
C PRO A 70 -16.03 4.33 3.18
N VAL A 71 -14.83 4.74 2.78
CA VAL A 71 -13.80 5.35 3.63
C VAL A 71 -13.50 6.73 3.07
N GLU A 72 -13.65 7.74 3.92
CA GLU A 72 -13.34 9.13 3.59
C GLU A 72 -12.28 9.67 4.57
N PRO A 73 -11.24 10.37 4.09
CA PRO A 73 -10.29 11.03 4.96
C PRO A 73 -10.97 12.14 5.78
N VAL A 74 -10.88 12.05 7.10
CA VAL A 74 -11.38 13.08 8.02
C VAL A 74 -10.20 13.69 8.78
N LYS A 75 -10.19 15.03 8.89
CA LYS A 75 -9.17 15.74 9.66
C LYS A 75 -9.40 15.50 11.16
N GLY A 76 -8.48 14.81 11.80
CA GLY A 76 -8.40 14.76 13.26
C GLY A 76 -7.66 15.97 13.82
N GLN A 77 -8.13 16.53 14.94
CA GLN A 77 -7.38 17.52 15.72
C GLN A 77 -6.94 16.89 17.04
N MET A 78 -5.66 17.00 17.35
CA MET A 78 -5.07 16.59 18.62
C MET A 78 -4.54 17.86 19.30
N ILE A 79 -4.94 18.08 20.56
CA ILE A 79 -4.51 19.21 21.39
C ILE A 79 -3.29 18.78 22.20
#